data_AF-A0A2U3JWL9-F1
#
_entry.id   AF-A0A2U3JWL9-F1
#
_cell.length_a   1.000
_cell.length_b   1.000
_cell.length_c   1.000
_cell.angle_alpha   90.00
_cell.angle_beta   90.00
_cell.angle_gamma   90.00
#
_symmetry.space_group_name_H-M   'P 1'
#
loop_
_entity.id
_entity.type
_entity.pdbx_description
1 polymer ?
#
loop_
_entity_poly.entity_id
_entity_poly.type
_entity_poly.pdbx_seq_one_letter_code
_entity_poly.pdbx_strand_id
1 'polypeptide(L)'
;MVNILINNFLDGRGACYLAYSRPLNVLYLVNDSGTGLLAGLALNGGGSIGNSQCTIGGAGSSASGVGNTLTLTLNIMFGASFAGDKVVYLAAGDVTGRDSGWMPSGVWQVPGSASAVTTTVTGMSPSNTAVYSQPYTFTFTDTKGYQDIGVVDILVNDYLNGNQACYIAYARPINALYLVNDAGTALSPGLILNGSGSVSNSQCTITAAGSAVTGAGNTLTVTLNIAFSGSFYANRIFYLAARDVNEANTTGWQSLGAWIVR
;
A
#
# COMPACT_ATOMS: atom_id res chain seq x y z
N MET A 1 -7.80 -23.52 2.17
CA MET A 1 -7.20 -22.89 0.98
C MET A 1 -6.35 -21.72 1.44
N VAL A 2 -5.33 -21.31 0.68
CA VAL A 2 -4.67 -20.01 0.89
C VAL A 2 -4.87 -19.18 -0.36
N ASN A 3 -5.33 -17.96 -0.20
CA ASN A 3 -5.61 -17.03 -1.29
C ASN A 3 -4.63 -15.87 -1.24
N ILE A 4 -4.18 -15.45 -2.42
CA ILE A 4 -3.30 -14.29 -2.62
C ILE A 4 -3.92 -13.49 -3.76
N LEU A 5 -4.32 -12.25 -3.49
CA LEU A 5 -4.85 -11.35 -4.50
C LEU A 5 -3.93 -10.14 -4.58
N ILE A 6 -3.31 -9.95 -5.73
CA ILE A 6 -2.47 -8.79 -6.01
C ILE A 6 -3.26 -7.90 -6.97
N ASN A 7 -3.72 -6.75 -6.48
CA ASN A 7 -4.46 -5.75 -7.24
C ASN A 7 -4.52 -4.41 -6.46
N ASN A 8 -5.11 -3.36 -7.05
CA ASN A 8 -5.30 -2.07 -6.38
C ASN A 8 -6.40 -2.10 -5.30
N PHE A 9 -7.32 -3.06 -5.40
CA PHE A 9 -8.46 -3.26 -4.50
C PHE A 9 -8.84 -4.75 -4.48
N LEU A 10 -9.64 -5.17 -3.50
CA LEU A 10 -10.11 -6.56 -3.34
C LEU A 10 -11.16 -6.94 -4.40
N ASP A 11 -10.70 -7.17 -5.63
CA ASP A 11 -11.49 -7.63 -6.76
C ASP A 11 -10.66 -8.60 -7.60
N GLY A 12 -11.24 -9.75 -7.92
CA GLY A 12 -10.61 -10.79 -8.73
C GLY A 12 -10.58 -10.49 -10.23
N ARG A 13 -11.34 -9.50 -10.71
CA ARG A 13 -11.33 -9.05 -12.10
C ARG A 13 -10.04 -8.28 -12.40
N GLY A 14 -9.36 -8.67 -13.48
CA GLY A 14 -8.11 -8.02 -13.89
C GLY A 14 -7.05 -8.04 -12.79
N ALA A 15 -6.96 -9.12 -12.01
CA ALA A 15 -6.04 -9.27 -10.90
C ALA A 15 -5.10 -10.46 -11.08
N CYS A 16 -3.95 -10.44 -10.41
CA CYS A 16 -3.19 -11.65 -10.17
C CYS A 16 -3.74 -12.33 -8.91
N TYR A 17 -4.82 -13.11 -9.07
CA TYR A 17 -5.48 -13.81 -7.96
C TYR A 17 -5.16 -15.31 -7.99
N LEU A 18 -4.40 -15.74 -6.99
CA LEU A 18 -3.96 -17.11 -6.78
C LEU A 18 -4.74 -17.79 -5.65
N ALA A 19 -5.05 -19.07 -5.84
CA ALA A 19 -5.62 -19.94 -4.82
C ALA A 19 -4.78 -21.21 -4.69
N TYR A 20 -4.13 -21.40 -3.54
CA TYR A 20 -3.35 -22.58 -3.23
C TYR A 20 -4.17 -23.60 -2.43
N SER A 21 -4.29 -24.81 -2.98
CA SER A 21 -4.88 -25.97 -2.33
C SER A 21 -3.81 -26.80 -1.64
N ARG A 22 -3.73 -26.68 -0.31
CA ARG A 22 -2.78 -27.47 0.50
C ARG A 22 -3.00 -28.99 0.38
N PRO A 23 -4.24 -29.53 0.43
CA PRO A 23 -4.45 -30.99 0.32
C PRO A 23 -4.02 -31.56 -1.03
N LEU A 24 -4.12 -30.77 -2.10
CA LEU A 24 -3.74 -31.19 -3.45
C LEU A 24 -2.29 -30.80 -3.79
N ASN A 25 -1.69 -29.89 -3.03
CA ASN A 25 -0.43 -29.22 -3.35
C ASN A 25 -0.43 -28.59 -4.76
N VAL A 26 -1.54 -27.93 -5.11
CA VAL A 26 -1.75 -27.30 -6.41
C VAL A 26 -2.08 -25.82 -6.22
N LEU A 27 -1.45 -24.98 -7.02
CA LEU A 27 -1.76 -23.57 -7.14
C LEU A 27 -2.65 -23.33 -8.36
N TYR A 28 -3.71 -22.57 -8.18
CA TYR A 28 -4.58 -22.11 -9.26
C TYR A 28 -4.43 -20.60 -9.42
N LEU A 29 -4.61 -20.12 -10.65
CA LEU A 29 -4.73 -18.70 -10.98
C LEU A 29 -6.15 -18.45 -11.48
N VAL A 30 -6.76 -17.34 -11.12
CA VAL A 30 -8.09 -16.94 -11.58
C VAL A 30 -7.99 -16.28 -12.96
N ASN A 31 -8.97 -16.54 -13.82
CA ASN A 31 -9.05 -15.94 -15.14
C ASN A 31 -9.27 -14.41 -15.09
N ASP A 32 -9.04 -13.70 -16.21
CA ASP A 32 -9.12 -12.23 -16.25
C ASP A 32 -10.49 -11.68 -15.80
N SER A 33 -11.57 -12.44 -16.05
CA SER A 33 -12.94 -12.06 -15.68
C SER A 33 -13.26 -12.26 -14.19
N GLY A 34 -12.37 -12.86 -13.40
CA GLY A 34 -12.62 -13.15 -11.99
C GLY A 34 -13.65 -14.25 -11.72
N THR A 35 -14.05 -15.04 -12.73
CA THR A 35 -15.20 -15.97 -12.65
C THR A 35 -14.81 -17.43 -12.47
N GLY A 36 -13.55 -17.79 -12.70
CA GLY A 36 -13.14 -19.20 -12.68
C GLY A 36 -11.64 -19.40 -12.54
N LEU A 37 -11.28 -20.60 -12.08
CA LEU A 37 -9.90 -21.05 -11.94
C LEU A 37 -9.38 -21.57 -13.29
N LEU A 38 -8.12 -21.24 -13.59
CA LEU A 38 -7.36 -21.85 -14.66
C LEU A 38 -6.89 -23.26 -14.27
N ALA A 39 -6.18 -23.94 -15.18
CA ALA A 39 -5.55 -25.22 -14.90
C ALA A 39 -4.62 -25.13 -13.68
N GLY A 40 -4.58 -26.20 -12.88
CA GLY A 40 -3.74 -26.26 -11.69
C GLY A 40 -2.26 -26.40 -12.02
N LEU A 41 -1.42 -25.67 -11.30
CA LEU A 41 0.04 -25.73 -11.34
C LEU A 41 0.57 -26.49 -10.13
N ALA A 42 1.31 -27.58 -10.38
CA ALA A 42 2.10 -28.22 -9.33
C ALA A 42 3.30 -27.32 -8.97
N LEU A 43 3.50 -27.07 -7.68
CA LEU A 43 4.66 -26.31 -7.20
C LEU A 43 5.93 -27.18 -7.22
N ASN A 44 7.09 -26.53 -7.35
CA ASN A 44 8.41 -27.17 -7.44
C ASN A 44 8.55 -28.15 -8.63
N GLY A 45 7.83 -27.86 -9.72
CA GLY A 45 7.81 -28.62 -10.96
C GLY A 45 8.09 -27.75 -12.19
N GLY A 46 7.86 -28.30 -13.38
CA GLY A 46 7.90 -27.53 -14.63
C GLY A 46 6.60 -26.79 -14.94
N GLY A 47 6.63 -25.99 -16.00
CA GLY A 47 5.44 -25.30 -16.54
C GLY A 47 5.12 -23.97 -15.86
N SER A 48 4.07 -23.33 -16.36
CA SER A 48 3.54 -22.07 -15.84
C SER A 48 2.04 -21.96 -16.06
N ILE A 49 1.39 -21.13 -15.27
CA ILE A 49 0.01 -20.69 -15.47
C ILE A 49 -0.02 -19.17 -15.48
N GLY A 50 -0.86 -18.57 -16.31
CA GLY A 50 -0.88 -17.12 -16.47
C GLY A 50 -2.23 -16.59 -16.95
N ASN A 51 -2.48 -15.33 -16.62
CA ASN A 51 -3.55 -14.50 -17.14
C ASN A 51 -2.94 -13.20 -17.69
N SER A 52 -3.75 -12.21 -18.04
CA SER A 52 -3.25 -10.96 -18.62
C SER A 52 -2.43 -10.11 -17.63
N GLN A 53 -2.50 -10.38 -16.32
CA GLN A 53 -1.83 -9.61 -15.28
C GLN A 53 -0.54 -10.25 -14.78
N CYS A 54 -0.50 -11.58 -14.66
CA CYS A 54 0.68 -12.28 -14.17
C CYS A 54 0.82 -13.70 -14.72
N THR A 55 2.05 -14.19 -14.70
CA THR A 55 2.42 -15.58 -14.94
C THR A 55 3.15 -16.12 -13.72
N ILE A 56 2.78 -17.32 -13.29
CA ILE A 56 3.41 -18.05 -12.20
C ILE A 56 4.18 -19.22 -12.77
N GLY A 57 5.49 -19.28 -12.51
CA GLY A 57 6.33 -20.43 -12.85
C GLY A 57 6.25 -21.51 -11.78
N GLY A 58 6.13 -22.79 -12.18
CA GLY A 58 6.25 -23.91 -11.25
C GLY A 58 7.66 -24.02 -10.66
N ALA A 59 8.67 -23.75 -11.50
CA ALA A 59 10.06 -23.73 -11.10
C ALA A 59 10.35 -22.47 -10.26
N GLY A 60 10.95 -22.66 -9.09
CA GLY A 60 11.20 -21.58 -8.12
C GLY A 60 10.00 -21.25 -7.23
N SER A 61 8.83 -21.84 -7.48
CA SER A 61 7.69 -21.77 -6.56
C SER A 61 7.64 -22.98 -5.64
N SER A 62 7.30 -22.80 -4.37
CA SER A 62 7.24 -23.87 -3.37
C SER A 62 6.25 -23.54 -2.24
N ALA A 63 5.84 -24.58 -1.53
CA ALA A 63 5.06 -24.47 -0.31
C ALA A 63 5.77 -25.26 0.80
N SER A 64 5.90 -24.68 1.98
CA SER A 64 6.46 -25.35 3.15
C SER A 64 5.63 -25.05 4.39
N GLY A 65 5.32 -26.08 5.17
CA GLY A 65 4.59 -25.96 6.42
C GLY A 65 5.48 -26.33 7.60
N VAL A 66 5.57 -25.46 8.61
CA VAL A 66 6.28 -25.74 9.87
C VAL A 66 5.39 -25.28 11.02
N GLY A 67 4.98 -26.21 11.88
CA GLY A 67 4.06 -25.93 12.98
C GLY A 67 2.74 -25.33 12.45
N ASN A 68 2.43 -24.11 12.92
CA ASN A 68 1.23 -23.37 12.53
C ASN A 68 1.45 -22.41 11.35
N THR A 69 2.63 -22.43 10.74
CA THR A 69 3.00 -21.50 9.66
C THR A 69 3.07 -22.24 8.33
N LEU A 70 2.34 -21.74 7.34
CA LEU A 70 2.45 -22.13 5.94
C LEU A 70 3.11 -20.99 5.16
N THR A 71 4.24 -21.28 4.54
CA THR A 71 4.99 -20.35 3.70
C THR A 71 4.83 -20.73 2.25
N LEU A 72 4.42 -19.76 1.42
CA LEU A 72 4.40 -19.87 -0.03
C LEU A 72 5.50 -19.00 -0.61
N THR A 73 6.39 -19.61 -1.39
CA THR A 73 7.35 -18.91 -2.23
C THR A 73 6.86 -19.01 -3.65
N LEU A 74 6.73 -17.89 -4.35
CA LEU A 74 6.17 -17.86 -5.69
C LEU A 74 7.10 -17.13 -6.66
N ASN A 75 7.35 -17.77 -7.80
CA ASN A 75 8.03 -17.16 -8.95
C ASN A 75 6.99 -16.45 -9.83
N ILE A 76 6.80 -15.16 -9.57
CA ILE A 76 5.79 -14.32 -10.20
C ILE A 76 6.45 -13.40 -11.23
N MET A 77 5.92 -13.41 -12.44
CA MET A 77 6.23 -12.42 -13.49
C MET A 77 4.96 -11.63 -13.80
N PHE A 78 5.01 -10.31 -13.66
CA PHE A 78 3.88 -9.44 -14.00
C PHE A 78 3.92 -9.03 -15.47
N GLY A 79 2.74 -8.92 -16.09
CA GLY A 79 2.58 -8.32 -17.39
C GLY A 79 2.83 -6.81 -17.34
N ALA A 80 3.42 -6.25 -18.38
CA ALA A 80 3.72 -4.82 -18.46
C ALA A 80 2.48 -3.92 -18.34
N SER A 81 1.31 -4.39 -18.78
CA SER A 81 0.02 -3.69 -18.63
C SER A 81 -0.50 -3.68 -17.20
N PHE A 82 0.07 -4.49 -16.30
CA PHE A 82 -0.28 -4.55 -14.88
C PHE A 82 0.64 -3.70 -14.00
N ALA A 83 1.40 -2.79 -14.62
CA ALA A 83 2.31 -1.86 -13.95
C ALA A 83 1.63 -0.97 -12.89
N GLY A 84 2.47 -0.33 -12.09
CA GLY A 84 2.07 0.53 -10.97
C GLY A 84 1.94 -0.24 -9.67
N ASP A 85 1.61 0.48 -8.60
CA ASP A 85 1.51 -0.11 -7.27
C ASP A 85 0.33 -1.07 -7.17
N LYS A 86 0.54 -2.20 -6.50
CA LYS A 86 -0.46 -3.23 -6.23
C LYS A 86 -0.43 -3.59 -4.77
N VAL A 87 -1.59 -3.64 -4.13
CA VAL A 87 -1.70 -4.18 -2.78
C VAL A 87 -1.71 -5.71 -2.86
N VAL A 88 -0.92 -6.34 -2.00
CA VAL A 88 -0.91 -7.79 -1.83
C VAL A 88 -1.84 -8.13 -0.68
N TYR A 89 -2.97 -8.74 -1.00
CA TYR A 89 -3.94 -9.24 -0.02
C TYR A 89 -3.76 -10.74 0.17
N LEU A 90 -3.88 -11.18 1.43
CA LEU A 90 -3.79 -12.58 1.81
C LEU A 90 -5.07 -12.98 2.56
N ALA A 91 -5.52 -14.20 2.34
CA ALA A 91 -6.55 -14.84 3.14
C ALA A 91 -6.24 -16.34 3.29
N ALA A 92 -6.57 -16.92 4.43
CA ALA A 92 -6.39 -18.35 4.69
C ALA A 92 -7.66 -18.96 5.26
N GLY A 93 -8.11 -20.04 4.63
CA GLY A 93 -9.23 -20.87 5.07
C GLY A 93 -8.76 -22.22 5.60
N ASP A 94 -9.23 -22.62 6.77
CA ASP A 94 -8.97 -23.93 7.37
C ASP A 94 -9.89 -25.02 6.80
N VAL A 95 -9.64 -26.28 7.21
CA VAL A 95 -10.41 -27.45 6.74
C VAL A 95 -11.81 -27.53 7.34
N THR A 96 -12.11 -26.72 8.35
CA THR A 96 -13.42 -26.63 9.01
C THR A 96 -14.27 -25.48 8.45
N GLY A 97 -13.75 -24.74 7.48
CA GLY A 97 -14.44 -23.63 6.82
C GLY A 97 -14.29 -22.28 7.52
N ARG A 98 -13.39 -22.14 8.49
CA ARG A 98 -13.05 -20.82 9.06
C ARG A 98 -12.08 -20.10 8.15
N ASP A 99 -12.26 -18.79 7.97
CA ASP A 99 -11.42 -17.95 7.13
C ASP A 99 -10.86 -16.78 7.95
N SER A 100 -9.64 -16.35 7.65
CA SER A 100 -9.02 -15.18 8.27
C SER A 100 -9.70 -13.86 7.89
N GLY A 101 -10.47 -13.84 6.80
CA GLY A 101 -10.78 -12.65 6.03
C GLY A 101 -9.59 -12.22 5.18
N TRP A 102 -9.86 -11.38 4.20
CA TRP A 102 -8.83 -10.72 3.39
C TRP A 102 -8.13 -9.63 4.20
N MET A 103 -6.81 -9.70 4.25
CA MET A 103 -5.98 -8.70 4.92
C MET A 103 -4.89 -8.21 3.98
N PRO A 104 -4.63 -6.89 3.89
CA PRO A 104 -3.44 -6.41 3.21
C PRO A 104 -2.19 -6.90 3.95
N SER A 105 -1.16 -7.28 3.19
CA SER A 105 0.14 -7.74 3.72
C SER A 105 1.30 -6.87 3.26
N GLY A 106 1.11 -6.02 2.27
CA GLY A 106 2.14 -5.17 1.71
C GLY A 106 1.73 -4.59 0.35
N VAL A 107 2.67 -3.88 -0.27
CA VAL A 107 2.54 -3.30 -1.60
C VAL A 107 3.66 -3.85 -2.48
N TRP A 108 3.33 -4.20 -3.71
CA TRP A 108 4.27 -4.52 -4.78
C TRP A 108 4.24 -3.41 -5.83
N GLN A 109 5.38 -2.78 -6.10
CA GLN A 109 5.51 -1.82 -7.19
C GLN A 109 5.89 -2.56 -8.48
N VAL A 110 4.91 -2.77 -9.36
CA VAL A 110 5.17 -3.43 -10.66
C VAL A 110 5.79 -2.39 -11.58
N PRO A 111 7.02 -2.61 -12.12
CA PRO A 111 7.67 -1.63 -12.97
C PRO A 111 6.81 -1.26 -14.19
N GLY A 112 6.75 0.02 -14.50
CA GLY A 112 5.99 0.58 -15.61
C GLY A 112 6.76 1.62 -16.40
N SER A 113 6.12 2.16 -17.43
CA SER A 113 6.62 3.34 -18.14
C SER A 113 6.62 4.56 -17.21
N ALA A 114 7.53 5.51 -17.47
CA ALA A 114 7.57 6.78 -16.77
C ALA A 114 6.21 7.49 -16.84
N SER A 115 5.80 8.09 -15.72
CA SER A 115 4.57 8.86 -15.64
C SER A 115 4.68 10.12 -16.51
N ALA A 116 3.59 10.49 -17.19
CA ALA A 116 3.54 11.69 -18.04
C ALA A 116 3.38 13.00 -17.24
N VAL A 117 3.12 12.91 -15.93
CA VAL A 117 3.02 14.08 -15.04
C VAL A 117 4.37 14.47 -14.46
N THR A 118 4.53 15.77 -14.16
CA THR A 118 5.77 16.33 -13.58
C THR A 118 5.97 15.92 -12.13
N THR A 119 4.88 15.71 -11.40
CA THR A 119 4.88 15.33 -9.98
C THR A 119 4.80 13.81 -9.82
N THR A 120 5.57 13.23 -8.90
CA THR A 120 5.55 11.80 -8.59
C THR A 120 5.68 11.53 -7.09
N VAL A 121 5.08 10.43 -6.62
CA VAL A 121 5.43 9.84 -5.33
C VAL A 121 6.56 8.84 -5.57
N THR A 122 7.68 9.00 -4.89
CA THR A 122 8.88 8.19 -5.17
C THR A 122 9.16 7.14 -4.11
N GLY A 123 8.54 7.23 -2.94
CA GLY A 123 8.64 6.17 -1.96
C GLY A 123 8.23 6.56 -0.55
N MET A 124 8.32 5.56 0.33
CA MET A 124 8.16 5.72 1.76
C MET A 124 9.09 4.78 2.53
N SER A 125 9.44 5.15 3.76
CA SER A 125 10.22 4.32 4.67
C SER A 125 9.81 4.54 6.14
N PRO A 126 9.61 3.47 6.93
CA PRO A 126 9.53 2.07 6.51
C PRO A 126 8.26 1.79 5.68
N SER A 127 8.36 0.98 4.62
CA SER A 127 7.21 0.60 3.78
C SER A 127 6.43 -0.61 4.32
N ASN A 128 6.98 -1.34 5.30
CA ASN A 128 6.30 -2.41 6.01
C ASN A 128 6.72 -2.39 7.49
N THR A 129 5.75 -2.28 8.40
CA THR A 129 6.04 -2.20 9.83
C THR A 129 4.82 -2.55 10.68
N ALA A 130 5.05 -2.94 11.92
CA ALA A 130 4.02 -3.17 12.94
C ALA A 130 4.09 -2.16 14.09
N VAL A 131 5.02 -1.19 14.01
CA VAL A 131 5.33 -0.31 15.13
C VAL A 131 4.25 0.76 15.28
N TYR A 132 3.70 0.88 16.49
CA TYR A 132 2.62 1.82 16.79
C TYR A 132 3.06 3.28 16.75
N SER A 133 4.31 3.60 17.11
CA SER A 133 4.81 4.98 17.14
C SER A 133 6.23 5.06 16.62
N GLN A 134 6.44 5.75 15.50
CA GLN A 134 7.77 5.97 14.91
C GLN A 134 7.73 7.06 13.82
N PRO A 135 8.89 7.58 13.41
CA PRO A 135 8.99 8.39 12.21
C PRO A 135 8.74 7.58 10.93
N TYR A 136 7.94 8.14 10.02
CA TYR A 136 7.76 7.70 8.65
C TYR A 136 8.25 8.80 7.71
N THR A 137 9.08 8.43 6.74
CA THR A 137 9.57 9.33 5.70
C THR A 137 8.84 9.06 4.40
N PHE A 138 8.32 10.11 3.78
CA PHE A 138 7.63 10.10 2.50
C PHE A 138 8.38 11.00 1.52
N THR A 139 8.59 10.53 0.30
CA THR A 139 9.34 11.28 -0.71
C THR A 139 8.49 11.53 -1.94
N PHE A 140 8.53 12.78 -2.39
CA PHE A 140 7.82 13.28 -3.56
C PHE A 140 8.81 14.03 -4.44
N THR A 141 8.60 14.01 -5.75
CA THR A 141 9.41 14.82 -6.67
C THR A 141 8.53 15.58 -7.63
N ASP A 142 9.00 16.76 -8.05
CA ASP A 142 8.45 17.49 -9.18
C ASP A 142 9.57 17.94 -10.11
N THR A 143 9.43 17.71 -11.42
CA THR A 143 10.46 18.07 -12.42
C THR A 143 10.72 19.58 -12.51
N LYS A 144 9.79 20.43 -12.04
CA LYS A 144 9.94 21.89 -11.96
C LYS A 144 10.55 22.37 -10.64
N GLY A 145 10.89 21.46 -9.72
CA GLY A 145 11.47 21.76 -8.42
C GLY A 145 10.51 21.45 -7.27
N TYR A 146 11.02 21.12 -6.08
CA TYR A 146 10.16 20.79 -4.93
C TYR A 146 9.23 21.95 -4.53
N GLN A 147 9.63 23.18 -4.87
CA GLN A 147 8.82 24.38 -4.65
C GLN A 147 7.65 24.52 -5.61
N ASP A 148 7.43 23.58 -6.53
CA ASP A 148 6.21 23.50 -7.32
C ASP A 148 5.16 22.59 -6.67
N ILE A 149 5.54 21.76 -5.69
CA ILE A 149 4.58 20.91 -4.97
C ILE A 149 3.67 21.78 -4.09
N GLY A 150 2.36 21.69 -4.28
CA GLY A 150 1.36 22.42 -3.51
C GLY A 150 0.96 21.67 -2.25
N VAL A 151 0.36 20.49 -2.42
CA VAL A 151 -0.12 19.65 -1.33
C VAL A 151 0.35 18.21 -1.53
N VAL A 152 0.74 17.57 -0.43
CA VAL A 152 0.91 16.11 -0.39
C VAL A 152 -0.05 15.51 0.62
N ASP A 153 -0.69 14.43 0.23
CA ASP A 153 -1.68 13.70 1.01
C ASP A 153 -1.10 12.35 1.42
N ILE A 154 -1.32 11.98 2.68
CA ILE A 154 -0.95 10.67 3.25
C ILE A 154 -2.19 10.14 3.96
N LEU A 155 -2.78 9.08 3.43
CA LEU A 155 -3.95 8.43 3.98
C LEU A 155 -3.58 7.02 4.42
N VAL A 156 -3.73 6.74 5.71
CA VAL A 156 -3.56 5.40 6.26
C VAL A 156 -4.94 4.84 6.56
N ASN A 157 -5.36 3.85 5.77
CA ASN A 157 -6.61 3.13 5.96
C ASN A 157 -6.58 1.75 5.26
N ASP A 158 -7.65 0.96 5.32
CA ASP A 158 -7.79 -0.32 4.60
C ASP A 158 -8.17 -0.16 3.11
N TYR A 159 -8.77 0.97 2.74
CA TYR A 159 -9.02 1.42 1.36
C TYR A 159 -9.02 2.95 1.27
N LEU A 160 -9.12 3.52 0.07
CA LEU A 160 -9.13 4.97 -0.16
C LEU A 160 -10.41 5.65 0.36
N ASN A 161 -10.43 5.91 1.67
CA ASN A 161 -11.52 6.55 2.39
C ASN A 161 -10.99 7.37 3.56
N GLY A 162 -11.36 8.65 3.63
CA GLY A 162 -10.97 9.57 4.70
C GLY A 162 -11.76 9.40 5.99
N ASN A 163 -12.85 8.64 5.99
CA ASN A 163 -13.62 8.35 7.20
C ASN A 163 -12.87 7.37 8.08
N GLN A 164 -12.79 7.67 9.38
CA GLN A 164 -12.12 6.82 10.38
C GLN A 164 -10.70 6.43 9.95
N ALA A 165 -9.95 7.39 9.40
CA ALA A 165 -8.61 7.20 8.85
C ALA A 165 -7.59 8.13 9.51
N CYS A 166 -6.31 7.75 9.44
CA CYS A 166 -5.24 8.72 9.64
C CYS A 166 -4.98 9.41 8.30
N TYR A 167 -5.74 10.47 8.00
CA TYR A 167 -5.59 11.22 6.75
C TYR A 167 -4.98 12.59 7.01
N ILE A 168 -3.75 12.73 6.53
CA ILE A 168 -2.87 13.88 6.67
C ILE A 168 -2.77 14.62 5.33
N ALA A 169 -2.90 15.94 5.37
CA ALA A 169 -2.60 16.82 4.24
C ALA A 169 -1.51 17.83 4.64
N TYR A 170 -0.38 17.82 3.95
CA TYR A 170 0.68 18.81 4.15
C TYR A 170 0.68 19.84 3.02
N ALA A 171 0.37 21.09 3.36
CA ALA A 171 0.39 22.23 2.46
C ALA A 171 1.78 22.89 2.50
N ARG A 172 2.60 22.59 1.48
CA ARG A 172 3.99 23.04 1.42
C ARG A 172 4.14 24.57 1.39
N PRO A 173 3.34 25.37 0.63
CA PRO A 173 3.50 26.83 0.58
C PRO A 173 3.41 27.55 1.93
N ILE A 174 2.68 26.98 2.88
CA ILE A 174 2.46 27.56 4.22
C ILE A 174 3.10 26.72 5.34
N ASN A 175 3.83 25.66 4.99
CA ASN A 175 4.45 24.70 5.91
C ASN A 175 3.50 24.21 7.02
N ALA A 176 2.25 23.91 6.66
CA ALA A 176 1.23 23.47 7.61
C ALA A 176 0.74 22.06 7.28
N LEU A 177 0.72 21.21 8.30
CA LEU A 177 0.13 19.88 8.26
C LEU A 177 -1.27 19.93 8.88
N TYR A 178 -2.24 19.30 8.22
CA TYR A 178 -3.60 19.17 8.69
C TYR A 178 -3.92 17.68 8.85
N LEU A 179 -4.68 17.36 9.89
CA LEU A 179 -5.25 16.03 10.10
C LEU A 179 -6.76 16.10 9.88
N VAL A 180 -7.30 15.16 9.10
CA VAL A 180 -8.75 15.06 8.87
C VAL A 180 -9.44 14.47 10.09
N ASN A 181 -10.62 15.00 10.43
CA ASN A 181 -11.44 14.50 11.53
C ASN A 181 -11.99 13.09 11.24
N ASP A 182 -12.49 12.42 12.29
CA ASP A 182 -13.00 11.03 12.18
C ASP A 182 -14.11 10.85 11.14
N ALA A 183 -14.90 11.91 10.89
CA ALA A 183 -15.99 11.91 9.92
C ALA A 183 -15.54 12.17 8.48
N GLY A 184 -14.24 12.41 8.21
CA GLY A 184 -13.73 12.65 6.86
C GLY A 184 -14.17 13.98 6.23
N THR A 185 -14.64 14.94 7.03
CA THR A 185 -15.37 16.14 6.56
C THR A 185 -14.71 17.47 6.90
N ALA A 186 -13.75 17.49 7.83
CA ALA A 186 -13.10 18.71 8.28
C ALA A 186 -11.62 18.50 8.58
N LEU A 187 -10.83 19.56 8.47
CA LEU A 187 -9.42 19.61 8.83
C LEU A 187 -9.26 20.11 10.27
N SER A 188 -8.25 19.59 10.97
CA SER A 188 -7.76 20.14 12.22
C SER A 188 -7.22 21.57 12.03
N PRO A 189 -6.94 22.32 13.11
CA PRO A 189 -6.00 23.43 13.01
C PRO A 189 -4.66 22.97 12.42
N GLY A 190 -3.98 23.85 11.68
CA GLY A 190 -2.70 23.54 11.05
C GLY A 190 -1.58 23.38 12.07
N LEU A 191 -0.85 22.27 11.97
CA LEU A 191 0.38 22.00 12.72
C LEU A 191 1.59 22.46 11.90
N ILE A 192 2.37 23.39 12.43
CA ILE A 192 3.62 23.80 11.80
C ILE A 192 4.72 22.79 12.13
N LEU A 193 5.30 22.19 11.09
CA LEU A 193 6.39 21.23 11.22
C LEU A 193 7.71 21.94 11.58
N ASN A 194 8.62 21.22 12.26
CA ASN A 194 9.81 21.76 12.95
C ASN A 194 9.50 22.66 14.17
N GLY A 195 8.26 22.63 14.68
CA GLY A 195 7.82 23.32 15.89
C GLY A 195 7.56 22.37 17.07
N SER A 196 6.65 22.78 17.96
CA SER A 196 6.13 21.96 19.07
C SER A 196 4.65 21.67 18.88
N GLY A 197 4.12 20.73 19.65
CA GLY A 197 2.70 20.34 19.63
C GLY A 197 2.40 19.11 18.79
N SER A 198 1.12 18.79 18.71
CA SER A 198 0.59 17.64 17.99
C SER A 198 -0.83 17.90 17.48
N VAL A 199 -1.26 17.11 16.51
CA VAL A 199 -2.65 17.00 16.07
C VAL A 199 -3.07 15.53 16.14
N SER A 200 -4.32 15.27 16.52
CA SER A 200 -4.83 13.91 16.69
C SER A 200 -6.29 13.78 16.30
N ASN A 201 -6.64 12.56 15.90
CA ASN A 201 -8.01 12.06 15.75
C ASN A 201 -8.09 10.69 16.43
N SER A 202 -9.18 9.94 16.25
CA SER A 202 -9.34 8.64 16.93
C SER A 202 -8.41 7.53 16.38
N GLN A 203 -7.76 7.74 15.23
CA GLN A 203 -6.88 6.74 14.59
C GLN A 203 -5.39 7.02 14.80
N CYS A 204 -4.97 8.29 14.83
CA CYS A 204 -3.56 8.63 14.97
C CYS A 204 -3.30 10.00 15.61
N THR A 205 -2.07 10.17 16.05
CA THR A 205 -1.49 11.43 16.52
C THR A 205 -0.22 11.71 15.73
N ILE A 206 -0.09 12.93 15.21
CA ILE A 206 1.14 13.41 14.55
C ILE A 206 1.78 14.42 15.50
N THR A 207 3.05 14.20 15.83
CA THR A 207 3.81 15.09 16.73
C THR A 207 4.82 15.91 15.93
N ALA A 208 4.88 17.22 16.15
CA ALA A 208 5.84 18.09 15.45
C ALA A 208 7.29 17.75 15.83
N ALA A 209 7.54 17.39 17.10
CA ALA A 209 8.85 16.90 17.55
C ALA A 209 9.21 15.58 16.87
N GLY A 210 10.37 15.56 16.20
CA GLY A 210 10.83 14.42 15.39
C GLY A 210 10.21 14.36 13.99
N SER A 211 9.29 15.27 13.65
CA SER A 211 8.82 15.49 12.29
C SER A 211 9.61 16.61 11.63
N ALA A 212 9.89 16.48 10.34
CA ALA A 212 10.64 17.47 9.58
C ALA A 212 10.23 17.44 8.11
N VAL A 213 10.44 18.57 7.44
CA VAL A 213 10.32 18.66 5.98
C VAL A 213 11.60 19.25 5.43
N THR A 214 12.15 18.60 4.41
CA THR A 214 13.33 19.08 3.68
C THR A 214 13.06 19.08 2.19
N GLY A 215 13.57 20.09 1.49
CA GLY A 215 13.47 20.22 0.04
C GLY A 215 14.86 20.39 -0.56
N ALA A 216 15.19 19.61 -1.59
CA ALA A 216 16.46 19.67 -2.29
C ALA A 216 16.26 19.41 -3.79
N GLY A 217 16.57 20.42 -4.62
CA GLY A 217 16.35 20.34 -6.07
C GLY A 217 14.88 20.04 -6.38
N ASN A 218 14.62 18.86 -6.93
CA ASN A 218 13.29 18.41 -7.33
C ASN A 218 12.56 17.62 -6.24
N THR A 219 13.22 17.30 -5.13
CA THR A 219 12.70 16.35 -4.14
C THR A 219 12.21 17.06 -2.88
N LEU A 220 10.98 16.74 -2.47
CA LEU A 220 10.41 17.05 -1.15
C LEU A 220 10.42 15.77 -0.30
N THR A 221 11.03 15.85 0.87
CA THR A 221 11.04 14.77 1.86
C THR A 221 10.26 15.22 3.09
N VAL A 222 9.23 14.46 3.44
CA VAL A 222 8.36 14.71 4.60
C VAL A 222 8.53 13.57 5.59
N THR A 223 9.16 13.85 6.73
CA THR A 223 9.27 12.90 7.85
C THR A 223 8.23 13.25 8.91
N LEU A 224 7.35 12.32 9.23
CA LEU A 224 6.30 12.49 10.23
C LEU A 224 6.45 11.48 11.36
N ASN A 225 6.49 11.95 12.59
CA ASN A 225 6.39 11.12 13.77
C ASN A 225 4.91 10.80 14.03
N ILE A 226 4.50 9.59 13.63
CA ILE A 226 3.11 9.13 13.67
C ILE A 226 2.97 8.08 14.77
N ALA A 227 2.00 8.30 15.65
CA ALA A 227 1.55 7.33 16.64
C ALA A 227 0.12 6.87 16.30
N PHE A 228 -0.06 5.59 15.99
CA PHE A 228 -1.35 4.97 15.77
C PHE A 228 -2.03 4.60 17.09
N SER A 229 -3.33 4.85 17.17
CA SER A 229 -4.16 4.46 18.31
C SER A 229 -4.30 2.94 18.41
N GLY A 230 -4.37 2.42 19.63
CA GLY A 230 -4.66 1.00 19.88
C GLY A 230 -6.03 0.55 19.36
N SER A 231 -6.98 1.45 19.13
CA SER A 231 -8.27 1.14 18.49
C SER A 231 -8.17 1.01 16.96
N PHE A 232 -7.04 1.38 16.36
CA PHE A 232 -6.80 1.28 14.91
C PHE A 232 -6.19 -0.08 14.53
N TYR A 233 -6.53 -1.17 15.24
CA TYR A 233 -5.75 -2.41 15.36
C TYR A 233 -5.76 -3.41 14.17
N ALA A 234 -6.11 -2.99 12.96
CA ALA A 234 -6.10 -3.90 11.81
C ALA A 234 -5.10 -3.42 10.75
N ASN A 235 -4.69 -4.32 9.86
CA ASN A 235 -3.73 -3.99 8.81
C ASN A 235 -4.23 -2.80 7.98
N ARG A 236 -3.33 -1.85 7.72
CA ARG A 236 -3.61 -0.64 6.94
C ARG A 236 -2.61 -0.50 5.80
N ILE A 237 -3.05 0.19 4.77
CA ILE A 237 -2.23 0.62 3.65
C ILE A 237 -1.97 2.11 3.78
N PHE A 238 -0.74 2.53 3.46
CA PHE A 238 -0.39 3.91 3.23
C PHE A 238 -0.66 4.24 1.77
N TYR A 239 -1.60 5.14 1.55
CA TYR A 239 -1.90 5.75 0.28
C TYR A 239 -1.35 7.17 0.27
N LEU A 240 -0.65 7.53 -0.80
CA LEU A 240 -0.05 8.84 -0.95
C LEU A 240 -0.53 9.49 -2.24
N ALA A 241 -0.66 10.80 -2.23
CA ALA A 241 -0.84 11.59 -3.43
C ALA A 241 -0.06 12.90 -3.32
N ALA A 242 0.29 13.48 -4.46
CA ALA A 242 0.81 14.83 -4.54
C ALA A 242 0.06 15.61 -5.61
N ARG A 243 0.02 16.93 -5.41
CA ARG A 243 -0.50 17.90 -6.36
C ARG A 243 0.41 19.12 -6.41
N ASP A 244 0.69 19.62 -7.60
CA ASP A 244 1.43 20.87 -7.78
C ASP A 244 0.62 22.10 -7.32
N VAL A 245 1.29 23.25 -7.25
CA VAL A 245 0.74 24.51 -6.74
C VAL A 245 -0.03 25.30 -7.80
N ASN A 246 0.20 25.04 -9.10
CA ASN A 246 -0.25 25.90 -10.19
C ASN A 246 -1.08 25.22 -11.30
N GLU A 247 -1.11 23.89 -11.47
CA GLU A 247 -1.48 23.30 -12.77
C GLU A 247 -2.34 22.02 -12.72
N ALA A 248 -2.95 21.68 -11.58
CA ALA A 248 -3.85 20.51 -11.47
C ALA A 248 -3.18 19.16 -11.81
N ASN A 249 -1.85 19.09 -11.95
CA ASN A 249 -1.15 17.82 -12.07
C ASN A 249 -1.23 17.13 -10.71
N THR A 250 -1.76 15.91 -10.73
CA THR A 250 -1.82 15.06 -9.56
C THR A 250 -1.29 13.69 -9.91
N THR A 251 -0.61 13.08 -8.96
CA THR A 251 -0.17 11.69 -9.05
C THR A 251 -1.33 10.70 -9.05
N GLY A 252 -2.54 11.16 -8.68
CA GLY A 252 -3.57 10.28 -8.13
C GLY A 252 -3.10 9.62 -6.82
N TRP A 253 -3.94 8.75 -6.27
CA TRP A 253 -3.58 7.97 -5.09
C TRP A 253 -2.73 6.75 -5.46
N GLN A 254 -1.63 6.56 -4.73
CA GLN A 254 -0.67 5.48 -4.88
C GLN A 254 -0.52 4.74 -3.55
N SER A 255 -0.62 3.41 -3.53
CA SER A 255 -0.32 2.62 -2.33
C SER A 255 1.18 2.40 -2.24
N LEU A 256 1.88 2.82 -1.18
CA LEU A 256 3.35 2.64 -1.09
C LEU A 256 3.83 1.77 0.08
N GLY A 257 2.95 1.42 1.01
CA GLY A 257 3.35 0.61 2.14
C GLY A 257 2.19 0.12 2.97
N ALA A 258 2.50 -0.65 4.00
CA ALA A 258 1.52 -1.22 4.91
C ALA A 258 1.97 -1.17 6.37
N TRP A 259 1.03 -0.84 7.25
CA TRP A 259 1.16 -1.06 8.68
C TRP A 259 0.42 -2.35 9.03
N ILE A 260 1.18 -3.37 9.42
CA ILE A 260 0.72 -4.74 9.62
C ILE A 260 0.80 -5.08 11.09
N VAL A 261 -0.34 -5.16 11.76
CA VAL A 261 -0.42 -5.54 13.17
C VAL A 261 -0.50 -7.08 13.21
N ARG A 262 0.50 -7.73 13.81
CA ARG A 262 0.57 -9.20 13.96
C ARG A 262 0.42 -9.59 15.43
#